data_AF-A0AAV0XSV0-F1
#
_entry.id   AF-A0AAV0XSV0-F1
#
_cell.length_a   1.000
_cell.length_b   1.000
_cell.length_c   1.000
_cell.angle_alpha   90.00
_cell.angle_beta   90.00
_cell.angle_gamma   90.00
#
_symmetry.space_group_name_H-M   'P 1'
#
loop_
_entity.id
_entity.type
_entity.pdbx_description
1 polymer ?
#
loop_
_entity_poly.entity_id
_entity_poly.type
_entity_poly.pdbx_seq_one_letter_code
_entity_poly.pdbx_strand_id
1 'polypeptide(L)'
;MESCRWQIRAAAQLMGPLPAARVNPSPALYVTGFDCAGPISKRHGEIRSRVLTKAPFVCFSTRAIHLELVSDFSSVTFLAELRRFISRRGRPI
;
A
#
# COMPACT_ATOMS: atom_id res chain seq x y z
N MET A 1 28.83 -40.03 26.67
CA MET A 1 29.17 -39.15 25.52
C MET A 1 28.32 -37.91 25.66
N GLU A 2 28.91 -36.86 26.23
CA GLU A 2 28.20 -35.62 26.55
C GLU A 2 27.94 -34.81 25.26
N SER A 3 26.71 -34.35 25.11
CA SER A 3 26.25 -33.59 23.96
C SER A 3 26.78 -32.14 24.04
N CYS A 4 27.66 -31.75 23.11
CA CYS A 4 28.11 -30.37 22.94
C CYS A 4 26.96 -29.48 22.42
N ARG A 5 26.27 -28.80 23.34
CA ARG A 5 25.22 -27.83 23.01
C ARG A 5 25.84 -26.48 22.67
N TRP A 6 26.02 -26.18 21.38
CA TRP A 6 26.52 -24.89 20.91
C TRP A 6 25.56 -23.75 21.29
N GLN A 7 25.99 -22.87 22.20
CA GLN A 7 25.27 -21.62 22.50
C GLN A 7 25.60 -20.58 21.43
N ILE A 8 24.74 -20.47 20.43
CA ILE A 8 24.77 -19.38 19.46
C ILE A 8 24.18 -18.14 20.14
N ARG A 9 25.01 -17.10 20.35
CA ARG A 9 24.51 -15.78 20.78
C ARG A 9 23.78 -15.14 19.60
N ALA A 10 22.52 -14.77 19.78
CA ALA A 10 21.76 -14.06 18.75
C ALA A 10 22.48 -12.75 18.41
N ALA A 11 22.88 -12.60 17.15
CA ALA A 11 23.46 -11.34 16.68
C ALA A 11 22.42 -10.23 16.78
N ALA A 12 22.81 -9.08 17.33
CA ALA A 12 21.95 -7.91 17.37
C ALA A 12 21.75 -7.39 15.93
N GLN A 13 20.51 -7.36 15.47
CA GLN A 13 20.19 -6.80 14.15
C GLN A 13 20.37 -5.28 14.19
N LEU A 14 21.36 -4.75 13.47
CA LEU A 14 21.46 -3.32 13.21
C LEU A 14 20.32 -2.91 12.26
N MET A 15 19.37 -2.13 12.77
CA MET A 15 18.28 -1.56 11.96
C MET A 15 18.73 -0.26 11.31
N GLY A 16 18.43 -0.09 10.02
CA GLY A 16 18.59 1.19 9.34
C GLY A 16 17.57 2.23 9.81
N PRO A 17 17.82 3.54 9.60
CA PRO A 17 16.88 4.58 9.95
C PRO A 17 15.55 4.40 9.21
N LEU A 18 14.44 4.32 9.95
CA LEU A 18 13.11 4.20 9.37
C LEU A 18 12.52 5.60 9.10
N PRO A 19 11.76 5.79 8.01
CA PRO A 19 11.09 7.06 7.74
C PRO A 19 10.09 7.41 8.86
N ALA A 20 10.09 8.66 9.32
CA ALA A 20 9.19 9.13 10.37
C ALA A 20 7.70 8.87 10.04
N ALA A 21 7.32 8.95 8.76
CA ALA A 21 5.98 8.64 8.27
C ALA A 21 5.49 7.21 8.54
N ARG A 22 6.42 6.27 8.78
CA ARG A 22 6.12 4.86 9.10
C ARG A 22 6.11 4.59 10.60
N VAL A 23 6.89 5.36 11.36
CA VAL A 23 7.14 5.11 12.79
C VAL A 23 6.21 5.94 13.67
N ASN A 24 5.86 7.15 13.23
CA ASN A 24 5.00 8.03 14.00
C ASN A 24 3.52 7.63 13.82
N PRO A 25 2.77 7.46 14.92
CA PRO A 25 1.35 7.17 14.85
C PRO A 25 0.61 8.39 14.26
N SER A 26 -0.26 8.13 13.28
CA SER A 26 -1.15 9.14 12.70
C SER A 26 -2.55 8.56 12.54
N PRO A 27 -3.59 9.40 12.36
CA PRO A 27 -4.90 8.91 11.96
C PRO A 27 -4.82 8.04 10.69
N ALA A 28 -5.74 7.08 10.55
CA ALA A 28 -5.81 6.24 9.36
C ALA A 28 -6.00 7.10 8.11
N LEU A 29 -5.27 6.78 7.04
CA LEU A 29 -5.29 7.49 5.76
C LEU A 29 -4.83 8.97 5.84
N TYR A 30 -4.15 9.38 6.91
CA TYR A 30 -3.59 10.73 7.04
C TYR A 30 -2.33 10.93 6.20
N VAL A 31 -1.43 9.95 6.23
CA VAL A 31 -0.25 9.87 5.37
C VAL A 31 -0.43 8.70 4.42
N THR A 32 -0.72 8.97 3.15
CA THR A 32 -0.96 7.95 2.13
C THR A 32 -0.01 8.07 0.95
N GLY A 33 0.54 6.93 0.53
CA GLY A 33 1.16 6.79 -0.78
C GLY A 33 0.14 6.34 -1.82
N PHE A 34 0.35 6.73 -3.07
CA PHE A 34 -0.38 6.20 -4.22
C PHE A 34 0.54 5.26 -5.00
N ASP A 35 0.05 4.08 -5.33
CA ASP A 35 0.74 3.13 -6.18
C ASP A 35 -0.19 2.59 -7.27
N CYS A 36 0.42 2.08 -8.32
CA CYS A 36 -0.20 1.68 -9.57
C CYS A 36 0.00 0.18 -9.73
N ALA A 37 -0.98 -0.63 -9.34
CA ALA A 37 -0.91 -2.06 -9.62
C ALA A 37 -1.10 -2.30 -11.11
N GLY A 38 -0.28 -3.17 -11.70
CA GLY A 38 -0.33 -3.50 -13.12
C GLY A 38 -1.74 -3.93 -13.60
N PRO A 39 -1.98 -3.96 -14.92
CA PRO A 39 -3.29 -4.24 -15.50
C PRO A 39 -3.90 -5.54 -14.96
N ILE A 40 -5.08 -5.44 -14.33
CA ILE A 40 -5.80 -6.60 -13.78
C ILE A 40 -7.05 -6.84 -14.60
N SER A 41 -7.18 -8.05 -15.15
CA SER A 41 -8.37 -8.46 -15.88
C SER A 41 -9.55 -8.59 -14.92
N LYS A 42 -10.65 -7.87 -15.15
CA LYS A 42 -11.89 -8.13 -14.40
C LYS A 42 -12.62 -9.32 -15.01
N ARG A 43 -12.94 -10.29 -14.15
CA ARG A 43 -13.93 -11.31 -14.48
C ARG A 43 -15.32 -10.77 -14.12
N HIS A 44 -16.15 -10.53 -15.12
CA HIS A 44 -17.56 -10.19 -14.92
C HIS A 44 -18.38 -11.37 -15.46
N GLY A 45 -18.70 -12.33 -14.58
CA GLY A 45 -19.31 -13.61 -15.00
C GLY A 45 -18.35 -14.48 -15.82
N GLU A 46 -18.85 -15.08 -16.92
CA GLU A 46 -18.03 -15.89 -17.84
C GLU A 46 -17.23 -15.06 -18.84
N ILE A 47 -17.56 -13.78 -19.00
CA ILE A 47 -16.91 -12.88 -19.96
C ILE A 47 -15.79 -12.12 -19.24
N ARG A 48 -14.56 -12.27 -19.72
CA ARG A 48 -13.45 -11.37 -19.35
C ARG A 48 -13.76 -9.99 -19.95
N SER A 49 -14.14 -9.03 -19.10
CA SER A 49 -14.34 -7.64 -19.53
C SER A 49 -13.07 -6.82 -19.28
N ARG A 50 -13.06 -5.59 -19.82
CA ARG A 50 -11.97 -4.58 -19.79
C ARG A 50 -10.91 -4.80 -18.70
N VAL A 51 -9.64 -4.76 -19.15
CA VAL A 51 -8.48 -4.62 -18.28
C VAL A 51 -8.65 -3.34 -17.47
N LEU A 52 -8.72 -3.47 -16.15
CA LEU A 52 -8.77 -2.34 -15.24
C LEU A 52 -7.54 -2.36 -14.36
N THR A 53 -6.93 -1.20 -14.25
CA THR A 53 -5.84 -0.97 -13.33
C THR A 53 -6.44 -0.76 -11.94
N LYS A 54 -5.91 -1.44 -10.93
CA LYS A 54 -6.20 -1.08 -9.53
C LYS A 54 -5.15 -0.06 -9.08
N ALA A 55 -5.60 1.02 -8.48
CA ALA A 55 -4.71 2.00 -7.89
C ALA A 55 -4.88 2.00 -6.37
N PRO A 56 -4.02 1.26 -5.63
CA PRO A 56 -4.01 1.31 -4.17
C PRO A 56 -3.51 2.65 -3.64
N PHE A 57 -4.29 3.24 -2.73
CA PHE A 57 -3.81 4.21 -1.77
C PHE A 57 -3.41 3.45 -0.49
N VAL A 58 -2.16 3.58 -0.06
CA VAL A 58 -1.63 2.87 1.11
C VAL A 58 -1.35 3.85 2.24
N CYS A 59 -1.97 3.64 3.40
CA CYS A 59 -1.66 4.37 4.63
C CYS A 59 -0.31 3.92 5.21
N PHE A 60 0.61 4.86 5.44
CA PHE A 60 1.94 4.52 5.98
C PHE A 60 1.94 4.23 7.48
N SER A 61 1.00 4.80 8.24
CA SER A 61 0.89 4.56 9.68
C SER A 61 0.23 3.20 9.99
N THR A 62 -0.87 2.87 9.30
CA THR A 62 -1.67 1.66 9.61
C THR A 62 -1.52 0.53 8.61
N ARG A 63 -0.84 0.74 7.47
CA ARG A 63 -0.79 -0.18 6.32
C ARG A 63 -2.17 -0.51 5.72
N ALA A 64 -3.20 0.28 6.03
CA ALA A 64 -4.50 0.16 5.41
C ALA A 64 -4.42 0.48 3.91
N ILE A 65 -5.06 -0.34 3.08
CA ILE A 65 -5.09 -0.18 1.62
C ILE A 65 -6.50 0.21 1.19
N HIS A 66 -6.63 1.35 0.53
CA HIS A 66 -7.85 1.79 -0.13
C HIS A 66 -7.70 1.56 -1.64
N LEU A 67 -8.43 0.58 -2.17
CA LEU A 67 -8.36 0.20 -3.57
C LEU A 67 -9.38 0.97 -4.39
N GLU A 68 -8.88 1.74 -5.35
CA GLU A 68 -9.72 2.36 -6.38
C GLU A 68 -9.52 1.69 -7.74
N LEU A 69 -10.58 1.70 -8.54
CA LEU A 69 -10.60 1.12 -9.88
C LEU A 69 -10.40 2.23 -10.90
N VAL A 70 -9.35 2.11 -11.71
CA VAL A 70 -8.96 3.10 -12.70
C VAL A 70 -8.93 2.46 -14.09
N SER A 71 -9.30 3.24 -15.10
CA SER A 71 -9.24 2.81 -16.50
C SER A 71 -7.82 2.79 -17.07
N ASP A 72 -6.97 3.70 -16.64
CA ASP A 72 -5.66 3.98 -17.23
C ASP A 72 -4.76 4.77 -16.26
N PHE A 73 -3.45 4.76 -16.52
CA PHE A 73 -2.41 5.40 -15.70
C PHE A 73 -2.14 6.86 -16.06
N SER A 74 -3.10 7.55 -16.70
CA SER A 74 -2.96 8.96 -17.03
C SER A 74 -2.95 9.84 -15.77
N SER A 75 -2.27 10.99 -15.83
CA SER A 75 -2.35 12.00 -14.77
C SER A 75 -3.78 12.51 -14.56
N VAL A 76 -4.60 12.53 -15.63
CA VAL A 76 -6.00 12.99 -15.56
C VAL A 76 -6.83 12.03 -14.72
N THR A 77 -6.68 10.72 -14.92
CA THR A 77 -7.38 9.72 -14.12
C THR A 77 -6.86 9.69 -12.69
N PHE A 78 -5.55 9.85 -12.48
CA PHE A 78 -5.00 10.02 -11.13
C PHE A 78 -5.65 11.18 -10.38
N LEU A 79 -5.75 12.37 -10.99
CA LEU A 79 -6.37 13.54 -10.35
C LEU A 79 -7.86 13.31 -10.06
N ALA A 80 -8.58 12.64 -10.95
CA ALA A 80 -9.98 12.28 -10.73
C ALA A 80 -10.14 11.32 -9.53
N GLU A 81 -9.30 10.30 -9.45
CA GLU A 81 -9.32 9.33 -8.35
C GLU A 81 -8.85 9.96 -7.03
N LEU A 82 -7.85 10.86 -7.04
CA LEU A 82 -7.44 11.61 -5.87
C LEU A 82 -8.58 12.48 -5.33
N ARG A 83 -9.32 13.16 -6.21
CA ARG A 83 -10.52 13.92 -5.80
C ARG A 83 -11.58 12.99 -5.19
N ARG A 84 -11.80 11.81 -5.77
CA ARG A 84 -12.74 10.81 -5.26
C ARG A 84 -12.30 10.23 -3.90
N PHE A 85 -11.00 10.02 -3.72
CA PHE A 85 -10.39 9.61 -2.46
C PHE A 85 -10.63 10.68 -1.39
N ILE A 86 -10.27 11.94 -1.67
CA ILE A 86 -10.45 13.07 -0.75
C ILE A 86 -11.92 13.24 -0.37
N SER A 87 -12.84 13.15 -1.34
CA SER A 87 -14.27 13.26 -1.10
C SER A 87 -14.83 12.17 -0.18
N ARG A 88 -14.21 10.97 -0.16
CA ARG A 88 -14.71 9.82 0.62
C ARG A 88 -13.97 9.61 1.94
N ARG A 89 -12.70 9.99 2.01
CA ARG A 89 -11.79 9.67 3.13
C ARG A 89 -11.18 10.90 3.80
N GLY A 90 -11.37 12.09 3.24
CA GLY A 90 -10.73 13.32 3.70
C GLY A 90 -9.39 13.58 3.00
N ARG A 91 -8.89 14.80 3.16
CA ARG A 91 -7.65 15.25 2.50
C ARG A 91 -6.42 14.72 3.24
N PRO A 92 -5.56 13.90 2.60
CA PRO A 92 -4.26 13.53 3.16
C PRO A 92 -3.33 14.76 3.17
N ILE A 93 -2.32 14.76 4.04
CA ILE A 93 -1.35 15.86 4.17
C ILE A 93 -0.12 15.69 3.30
#